data_AF-A0AAE6ZKH7-F1
#
_entry.id   AF-A0AAE6ZKH7-F1
#
_cell.length_a   1.000
_cell.length_b   1.000
_cell.length_c   1.000
_cell.angle_alpha   90.00
_cell.angle_beta   90.00
_cell.angle_gamma   90.00
#
_symmetry.space_group_name_H-M   'P 1'
#
loop_
_entity.id
_entity.type
_entity.pdbx_description
1 polymer ?
#
loop_
_entity_poly.entity_id
_entity_poly.type
_entity_poly.pdbx_seq_one_letter_code
_entity_poly.pdbx_strand_id
1 'polypeptide(L)'
;MEIDEKRYDQMAQRFAHVLRRKGYRGKFFLMDSRTEQRIQTDGTIEDCLGMLRKEFERNDDCQDVLLSTFSDPASRQYRCTFLLDYSATDGFHIRIGHLYDVKQELSHIMKHLPMEQVPGAAMIPTYFPKKKPWDDFQRGKGFKPKY
;
A
#
# COMPACT_ATOMS: atom_id res chain seq x y z
N MET A 1 6.24 -20.18 -13.26
CA MET A 1 5.63 -20.79 -12.05
C MET A 1 4.17 -21.16 -12.35
N GLU A 2 3.75 -22.42 -12.14
CA GLU A 2 2.35 -22.84 -12.37
C GLU A 2 1.47 -22.43 -11.17
N ILE A 3 0.50 -21.55 -11.39
CA ILE A 3 -0.40 -21.05 -10.35
C ILE A 3 -1.67 -21.89 -10.36
N ASP A 4 -1.98 -22.54 -9.24
CA ASP A 4 -3.30 -23.14 -9.03
C ASP A 4 -4.36 -22.02 -8.95
N GLU A 5 -5.13 -21.87 -10.02
CA GLU A 5 -6.14 -20.82 -10.15
C GLU A 5 -7.14 -20.81 -9.00
N LYS A 6 -7.61 -21.99 -8.56
CA LYS A 6 -8.62 -22.08 -7.49
C LYS A 6 -8.04 -21.58 -6.18
N ARG A 7 -6.81 -21.97 -5.87
CA ARG A 7 -6.14 -21.54 -4.64
C ARG A 7 -5.80 -20.05 -4.69
N TYR A 8 -5.34 -19.55 -5.84
CA TYR A 8 -5.07 -18.14 -6.03
C TYR A 8 -6.33 -17.30 -5.80
N ASP A 9 -7.44 -17.67 -6.43
CA ASP A 9 -8.70 -16.91 -6.34
C ASP A 9 -9.23 -16.88 -4.90
N GLN A 10 -9.12 -18.00 -4.15
CA GLN A 10 -9.45 -18.04 -2.73
C GLN A 10 -8.57 -17.08 -1.89
N MET A 11 -7.26 -17.08 -2.13
CA MET A 11 -6.34 -16.18 -1.42
C MET A 11 -6.54 -14.72 -1.81
N ALA A 12 -6.87 -14.44 -3.08
CA ALA A 12 -7.17 -13.10 -3.57
C ALA A 12 -8.43 -12.54 -2.91
N GLN A 13 -9.49 -13.35 -2.82
CA GLN A 13 -10.71 -12.97 -2.10
C GLN A 13 -10.43 -12.72 -0.61
N ARG A 14 -9.63 -13.58 0.03
CA ARG A 14 -9.23 -13.38 1.44
C ARG A 14 -8.45 -12.09 1.62
N PHE A 15 -7.50 -11.80 0.72
CA PHE A 15 -6.69 -10.59 0.80
C PHE A 15 -7.53 -9.31 0.57
N ALA A 16 -8.39 -9.32 -0.45
CA ALA A 16 -9.35 -8.24 -0.69
C ALA A 16 -10.25 -8.00 0.54
N HIS A 17 -10.73 -9.07 1.17
CA HIS A 17 -11.52 -8.98 2.39
C HIS A 17 -10.73 -8.38 3.55
N VAL A 18 -9.47 -8.78 3.73
CA VAL A 18 -8.57 -8.19 4.75
C VAL A 18 -8.41 -6.69 4.52
N LEU A 19 -8.08 -6.25 3.31
CA LEU A 19 -7.90 -4.83 2.99
C LEU A 19 -9.19 -4.02 3.28
N ARG A 20 -10.35 -4.54 2.90
CA ARG A 20 -11.65 -3.91 3.21
C ARG A 20 -11.89 -3.80 4.70
N ARG A 21 -11.62 -4.87 5.47
CA ARG A 21 -11.75 -4.87 6.94
C ARG A 21 -10.78 -3.89 7.61
N LYS A 22 -9.58 -3.74 7.04
CA LYS A 22 -8.58 -2.75 7.46
C LYS A 22 -8.97 -1.31 7.08
N GLY A 23 -10.05 -1.12 6.33
CA GLY A 23 -10.61 0.19 6.00
C GLY A 23 -10.13 0.76 4.67
N TYR A 24 -9.35 0.01 3.88
CA TYR A 24 -9.02 0.42 2.52
C TYR A 24 -10.27 0.29 1.64
N ARG A 25 -10.73 1.43 1.14
CA ARG A 25 -11.95 1.54 0.32
C ARG A 25 -11.63 2.31 -0.95
N GLY A 26 -12.50 2.16 -1.94
CA GLY A 26 -12.40 2.89 -3.20
C GLY A 26 -11.52 2.17 -4.22
N LYS A 27 -10.73 2.95 -4.94
CA LYS A 27 -10.02 2.51 -6.14
C LYS A 27 -8.60 2.04 -5.81
N PHE A 28 -8.22 0.96 -6.46
CA PHE A 28 -6.89 0.40 -6.46
C PHE A 28 -6.30 0.55 -7.87
N PHE A 29 -4.98 0.61 -7.95
CA PHE A 29 -4.28 0.63 -9.24
C PHE A 29 -2.96 -0.11 -9.11
N LEU A 30 -2.54 -0.72 -10.22
CA LEU A 30 -1.26 -1.41 -10.32
C LEU A 30 -0.22 -0.48 -10.93
N MET A 31 0.98 -0.51 -10.37
CA MET A 31 2.15 0.20 -10.88
C MET A 31 3.28 -0.78 -11.12
N ASP A 32 4.13 -0.45 -12.08
CA ASP A 32 5.40 -1.12 -12.31
C ASP A 32 6.44 -0.53 -11.34
N SER A 33 7.15 -1.37 -10.60
CA SER A 33 8.14 -0.96 -9.59
C SER A 33 9.39 -0.34 -10.20
N ARG A 34 9.74 -0.68 -11.45
CA ARG A 34 10.94 -0.22 -12.16
C ARG A 34 10.74 1.16 -12.74
N THR A 35 9.55 1.40 -13.29
CA THR A 35 9.24 2.65 -13.98
C THR A 35 8.36 3.60 -13.16
N GLU A 36 7.78 3.11 -12.06
CA GLU A 36 6.71 3.78 -11.31
C GLU A 36 5.51 4.21 -12.17
N GLN A 37 5.37 3.63 -13.36
CA GLN A 37 4.25 3.92 -14.26
C GLN A 37 3.05 3.03 -13.93
N ARG A 38 1.85 3.57 -14.17
CA ARG A 38 0.61 2.82 -13.99
C ARG A 38 0.49 1.76 -15.09
N ILE A 39 0.41 0.49 -14.68
CA ILE A 39 0.12 -0.64 -15.57
C ILE A 39 -1.38 -0.68 -15.89
N GLN A 40 -2.22 -0.32 -14.92
CA GLN A 40 -3.67 -0.29 -15.05
C GLN A 40 -4.28 0.97 -14.43
N THR A 41 -5.33 1.48 -15.07
CA THR A 41 -6.18 2.55 -14.55
C THR A 41 -7.13 2.04 -13.44
N ASP A 42 -7.41 2.91 -12.48
CA ASP A 42 -8.22 2.70 -11.28
C ASP A 42 -9.36 1.64 -11.39
N GLY A 43 -9.27 0.57 -10.62
CA GLY A 43 -10.27 -0.52 -10.54
C GLY A 43 -10.62 -0.94 -9.11
N THR A 44 -11.40 -2.02 -8.97
CA THR A 44 -11.59 -2.67 -7.67
C THR A 44 -10.35 -3.48 -7.27
N ILE A 45 -10.25 -3.86 -6.00
CA ILE A 45 -9.14 -4.72 -5.55
C ILE A 45 -9.17 -6.08 -6.26
N GLU A 46 -10.36 -6.64 -6.50
CA GLU A 46 -10.49 -7.89 -7.26
C GLU A 46 -9.98 -7.75 -8.69
N ASP A 47 -10.30 -6.65 -9.38
CA ASP A 47 -9.82 -6.40 -10.74
C ASP A 47 -8.29 -6.34 -10.78
N CYS A 48 -7.69 -5.63 -9.81
CA CYS A 48 -6.24 -5.54 -9.67
C CYS A 48 -5.61 -6.89 -9.35
N LEU A 49 -6.21 -7.71 -8.48
CA LEU A 49 -5.68 -9.05 -8.16
C LEU A 49 -5.84 -10.03 -9.33
N GLY A 50 -6.90 -9.92 -10.13
CA GLY A 50 -7.06 -10.71 -11.35
C GLY A 50 -6.01 -10.34 -12.42
N MET A 51 -5.68 -9.06 -12.54
CA MET A 51 -4.58 -8.60 -13.41
C MET A 51 -3.22 -9.04 -12.89
N LEU A 52 -3.00 -8.95 -11.57
CA LEU A 52 -1.77 -9.41 -10.94
C LEU A 52 -1.52 -10.90 -11.22
N ARG A 53 -2.56 -11.73 -11.28
CA ARG A 53 -2.47 -13.15 -11.66
C ARG A 53 -1.87 -13.31 -13.07
N LYS A 54 -2.42 -12.58 -14.03
CA LYS A 54 -1.95 -12.60 -15.43
C LYS A 54 -0.51 -12.14 -15.53
N GLU A 55 -0.11 -11.16 -14.72
CA GLU A 55 1.27 -10.71 -14.67
C GLU A 55 2.21 -11.76 -14.05
N PHE A 56 1.78 -12.47 -12.99
CA PHE A 56 2.55 -13.57 -12.41
C PHE A 56 2.69 -14.77 -13.37
N GLU A 57 1.69 -15.04 -14.21
CA GLU A 57 1.73 -16.09 -15.23
C GLU A 57 2.64 -15.71 -16.42
N ARG A 58 2.72 -14.42 -16.76
CA ARG A 58 3.47 -13.92 -17.93
C ARG A 58 4.96 -13.76 -17.67
N ASN A 59 5.34 -13.42 -16.44
CA ASN A 59 6.73 -13.15 -16.08
C ASN A 59 7.15 -14.05 -14.91
N ASP A 60 8.15 -14.91 -15.11
CA ASP A 60 8.78 -15.61 -13.98
C ASP A 60 9.46 -14.62 -13.01
N ASP A 61 9.77 -13.40 -13.47
CA ASP A 61 10.38 -12.30 -12.73
C ASP A 61 9.38 -11.23 -12.26
N CYS A 62 8.12 -11.60 -12.06
CA CYS A 62 7.03 -10.68 -11.67
C CYS A 62 7.15 -10.13 -10.22
N GLN A 63 8.37 -9.88 -9.76
CA GLN A 63 8.73 -9.28 -8.47
C GLN A 63 8.50 -7.76 -8.42
N ASP A 64 7.85 -7.19 -9.43
CA ASP A 64 7.90 -5.76 -9.70
C ASP A 64 6.52 -5.11 -9.91
N VAL A 65 5.43 -5.76 -9.49
CA VAL A 65 4.09 -5.15 -9.55
C VAL A 65 3.68 -4.63 -8.18
N LEU A 66 3.41 -3.33 -8.10
CA LEU A 66 2.98 -2.62 -6.91
C LEU A 66 1.46 -2.41 -6.92
N LEU A 67 0.79 -2.84 -5.88
CA LEU A 67 -0.62 -2.50 -5.62
C LEU A 67 -0.69 -1.19 -4.84
N SER A 68 -1.32 -0.17 -5.40
CA SER A 68 -1.43 1.14 -4.77
C SER A 68 -2.88 1.57 -4.53
N THR A 69 -3.11 2.27 -3.42
CA THR A 69 -4.40 2.84 -3.03
C THR A 69 -4.21 4.05 -2.11
N PHE A 70 -5.30 4.72 -1.75
CA PHE A 70 -5.31 5.77 -0.73
C PHE A 70 -5.98 5.24 0.55
N SER A 71 -5.45 5.63 1.71
CA SER A 71 -6.06 5.24 2.99
C SER A 71 -7.48 5.83 3.15
N ASP A 72 -7.68 7.03 2.61
CA ASP A 72 -8.98 7.69 2.51
C ASP A 72 -9.15 8.25 1.08
N PRO A 73 -10.13 7.76 0.30
CA PRO A 73 -10.38 8.21 -1.07
C PRO A 73 -10.75 9.69 -1.19
N ALA A 74 -11.34 10.29 -0.15
CA ALA A 74 -11.81 11.67 -0.19
C ALA A 74 -10.66 12.65 0.00
N SER A 75 -9.84 12.46 1.03
CA SER A 75 -8.69 13.34 1.30
C SER A 75 -7.50 13.08 0.39
N ARG A 76 -7.32 11.83 -0.09
CA ARG A 76 -6.14 11.37 -0.85
C ARG A 76 -4.80 11.76 -0.21
N GLN A 77 -4.79 11.99 1.09
CA GLN A 77 -3.62 12.52 1.79
C GLN A 77 -2.53 11.45 1.93
N TYR A 78 -2.92 10.21 2.24
CA TYR A 78 -1.96 9.14 2.44
C TYR A 78 -2.10 8.09 1.34
N ARG A 79 -1.03 7.94 0.55
CA ARG A 79 -0.90 6.88 -0.46
C ARG A 79 -0.24 5.68 0.17
N CYS A 80 -0.83 4.50 -0.05
CA CYS A 80 -0.31 3.23 0.42
C CYS A 80 0.01 2.38 -0.81
N THR A 81 1.26 1.93 -0.92
CA THR A 81 1.74 1.14 -2.04
C THR A 81 2.36 -0.15 -1.50
N PHE A 82 1.93 -1.29 -2.00
CA PHE A 82 2.30 -2.61 -1.51
C PHE A 82 2.92 -3.40 -2.64
N LEU A 83 4.17 -3.82 -2.45
CA LEU A 83 4.81 -4.82 -3.28
C LEU A 83 4.35 -6.20 -2.80
N LEU A 84 3.64 -6.91 -3.66
CA LEU A 84 3.02 -8.18 -3.33
C LEU A 84 3.80 -9.34 -3.95
N ASP A 85 4.07 -10.35 -3.13
CA ASP A 85 4.52 -11.66 -3.58
C ASP A 85 3.39 -12.68 -3.35
N TYR A 86 3.31 -13.68 -4.21
CA TYR A 86 2.38 -14.81 -4.06
C TYR A 86 3.16 -16.12 -3.94
N SER A 87 2.85 -16.89 -2.90
CA SER A 87 3.32 -18.26 -2.72
C SER A 87 2.14 -19.20 -2.78
N ALA A 88 2.26 -20.31 -3.51
CA ALA A 88 1.22 -21.34 -3.53
C ALA A 88 0.99 -21.93 -2.13
N THR A 89 2.00 -21.97 -1.26
CA THR A 89 1.88 -22.51 0.10
C THR A 89 1.21 -21.52 1.05
N ASP A 90 1.73 -20.29 1.09
CA ASP A 90 1.42 -19.34 2.16
C ASP A 90 0.48 -18.20 1.72
N GLY A 91 0.18 -18.09 0.42
CA GLY A 91 -0.67 -17.04 -0.14
C GLY A 91 0.07 -15.71 -0.35
N PHE A 92 -0.66 -14.61 -0.22
CA PHE A 92 -0.13 -13.25 -0.46
C PHE A 92 0.73 -12.73 0.70
N HIS A 93 1.90 -12.20 0.34
CA HIS A 93 2.84 -11.55 1.25
C HIS A 93 3.12 -10.15 0.76
N ILE A 94 3.28 -9.21 1.69
CA ILE A 94 3.72 -7.86 1.37
C ILE A 94 5.23 -7.80 1.62
N ARG A 95 6.01 -7.85 0.54
CA ARG A 95 7.46 -7.73 0.62
C ARG A 95 7.86 -6.34 1.11
N ILE A 96 7.22 -5.31 0.56
CA ILE A 96 7.45 -3.91 0.91
C ILE A 96 6.12 -3.16 0.95
N GLY A 97 5.83 -2.48 2.05
CA GLY A 97 4.71 -1.54 2.16
C GLY A 97 5.25 -0.11 2.29
N HIS A 98 5.02 0.72 1.28
CA HIS A 98 5.38 2.13 1.28
C HIS A 98 4.15 2.99 1.60
N LEU A 99 4.21 3.70 2.71
CA LEU A 99 3.23 4.70 3.11
C LEU A 99 3.79 6.08 2.80
N TYR A 100 3.01 6.93 2.17
CA TYR A 100 3.45 8.27 1.77
C TYR A 100 2.40 9.32 2.14
N ASP A 101 2.78 10.31 2.95
CA ASP A 101 1.97 11.51 3.19
C ASP A 101 2.24 12.52 2.08
N VAL A 102 1.25 12.68 1.19
CA VAL A 102 1.32 13.58 0.02
C VAL A 102 1.46 15.05 0.43
N LYS A 103 0.92 15.45 1.59
CA LYS A 103 0.96 16.86 2.02
C LYS A 103 2.29 17.25 2.67
N GLN A 104 2.88 16.33 3.41
CA GLN A 104 4.14 16.57 4.15
C GLN A 104 5.38 16.04 3.42
N GLU A 105 5.18 15.32 2.31
CA GLU A 105 6.24 14.66 1.53
C GLU A 105 7.07 13.70 2.39
N LEU A 106 6.41 13.01 3.33
CA LEU A 106 7.04 12.05 4.22
C LEU A 106 6.74 10.63 3.78
N SER A 107 7.75 9.76 3.84
CA SER A 107 7.62 8.33 3.55
C SER A 107 7.89 7.48 4.78
N HIS A 108 7.19 6.35 4.86
CA HIS A 108 7.45 5.29 5.82
C HIS A 108 7.43 3.95 5.10
N ILE A 109 8.46 3.14 5.30
CA ILE A 109 8.62 1.84 4.64
C ILE A 109 8.50 0.72 5.67
N MET A 110 7.62 -0.21 5.40
CA MET A 110 7.46 -1.47 6.12
C MET A 110 7.98 -2.60 5.24
N LYS A 111 8.60 -3.61 5.84
CA LYS A 111 9.18 -4.76 5.11
C LYS A 111 8.63 -6.06 5.66
N HIS A 112 8.44 -7.04 4.78
CA HIS A 112 8.10 -8.43 5.09
C HIS A 112 6.90 -8.57 6.03
N LEU A 113 5.75 -8.09 5.59
CA LEU A 113 4.49 -8.18 6.32
C LEU A 113 3.61 -9.31 5.76
N PRO A 114 3.13 -10.24 6.59
CA PRO A 114 2.00 -11.10 6.24
C PRO A 114 0.76 -10.24 5.93
N MET A 115 -0.13 -10.74 5.08
CA MET A 115 -1.31 -9.96 4.68
C MET A 115 -2.21 -9.54 5.86
N GLU A 116 -2.29 -10.32 6.93
CA GLU A 116 -3.07 -9.99 8.13
C GLU A 116 -2.49 -8.80 8.90
N GLN A 117 -1.19 -8.56 8.76
CA GLN A 117 -0.45 -7.50 9.45
C GLN A 117 -0.46 -6.17 8.70
N VAL A 118 -1.17 -6.06 7.57
CA VAL A 118 -1.39 -4.77 6.91
C VAL A 118 -1.95 -3.78 7.95
N PRO A 119 -1.38 -2.57 8.08
CA PRO A 119 -1.93 -1.56 8.96
C PRO A 119 -3.35 -1.17 8.53
N GLY A 120 -4.20 -0.81 9.48
CA GLY A 120 -5.49 -0.24 9.15
C GLY A 120 -5.33 1.11 8.44
N ALA A 121 -6.22 1.44 7.50
CA ALA A 121 -6.27 2.73 6.84
C ALA A 121 -6.36 3.90 7.86
N ALA A 122 -7.10 3.70 8.95
CA ALA A 122 -7.21 4.66 10.05
C ALA A 122 -5.92 4.82 10.89
N MET A 123 -5.02 3.84 10.84
CA MET A 123 -3.73 3.88 11.55
C MET A 123 -2.64 4.56 10.72
N ILE A 124 -2.80 4.73 9.41
CA ILE A 124 -1.79 5.35 8.54
C ILE A 124 -1.32 6.73 9.04
N PRO A 125 -2.20 7.64 9.50
CA PRO A 125 -1.77 8.92 10.05
C PRO A 125 -0.81 8.81 11.24
N THR A 126 -0.86 7.72 12.03
CA THR A 126 -0.02 7.58 13.23
C THR A 126 1.45 7.32 12.88
N TYR A 127 1.74 6.88 11.66
CA TYR A 127 3.11 6.72 11.15
C TYR A 127 3.77 8.05 10.80
N PHE A 128 3.00 9.13 10.73
CA PHE A 128 3.45 10.48 10.40
C PHE A 128 3.17 11.42 11.58
N PRO A 129 3.92 11.29 12.69
CA PRO A 129 3.67 12.12 13.86
C PRO A 129 3.82 13.59 13.49
N LYS A 130 2.77 14.36 13.81
CA LYS A 130 2.81 15.81 13.64
C LYS A 130 3.96 16.38 14.46
N LYS A 131 4.65 17.36 13.88
CA LYS A 131 5.64 18.15 14.59
C LYS A 131 5.03 18.70 15.88
N LYS A 132 5.67 18.44 17.01
CA LYS A 132 5.21 18.94 18.30
C LYS A 132 5.54 20.43 18.39
N PRO A 133 4.72 21.25 19.08
CA PRO A 133 4.96 22.68 19.20
C PRO A 133 6.36 23.02 19.75
N TRP A 134 6.92 22.16 20.62
CA TRP A 134 8.25 22.34 21.20
C TRP A 134 9.41 21.93 20.29
N ASP A 135 9.17 21.25 19.17
CA ASP A 135 10.24 20.88 18.21
C ASP A 135 10.82 22.13 17.52
N ASP A 136 10.04 23.21 17.43
CA ASP A 136 10.52 24.52 16.95
C ASP A 136 11.41 25.23 17.97
N PHE A 137 11.14 25.05 19.28
CA PHE A 137 11.93 25.63 20.36
C PHE A 137 13.32 24.98 20.45
N GLN A 138 13.42 23.66 20.26
CA GLN A 138 14.71 22.95 20.26
C GLN A 138 15.62 23.34 19.07
N ARG A 139 15.05 23.87 17.98
CA ARG A 139 15.79 24.32 16.79
C ARG A 139 16.13 25.83 16.83
N GLY A 140 15.97 26.48 17.97
CA GLY A 140 16.33 27.89 18.16
C GLY A 140 15.40 28.89 17.45
N LYS A 141 14.28 28.44 16.86
CA LYS A 141 13.26 29.33 16.30
C LYS A 141 12.29 29.69 17.43
N GLY A 142 12.70 30.67 18.25
CA GLY A 142 11.88 31.19 19.34
C GLY A 142 10.51 31.68 18.88
N PHE A 143 9.52 31.53 19.75
CA PHE A 143 8.17 32.07 19.61
C PHE A 143 8.27 33.58 19.36
N LYS A 144 7.84 34.06 18.19
CA LYS A 144 7.56 35.49 17.98
C LYS A 144 6.08 35.71 18.33
N PRO A 145 5.75 36.27 19.52
CA PRO A 145 4.38 36.71 19.73
C PRO A 145 4.06 37.75 18.65
N LYS A 146 3.00 37.50 17.90
CA LYS A 146 2.40 38.53 17.04
C LYS A 146 1.74 39.53 18.00
N TYR A 147 2.40 40.67 18.21
CA TYR A 147 1.75 41.90 18.62
C TYR A 147 1.03 42.50 17.42
#